data_AF-A0A352F870-F1
#
_entry.id   AF-A0A352F870-F1
#
_cell.length_a   1.000
_cell.length_b   1.000
_cell.length_c   1.000
_cell.angle_alpha   90.00
_cell.angle_beta   90.00
_cell.angle_gamma   90.00
#
_symmetry.space_group_name_H-M   'P 1'
#
loop_
_entity.id
_entity.type
_entity.pdbx_description
1 polymer ?
#
loop_
_entity_poly.entity_id
_entity_poly.type
_entity_poly.pdbx_seq_one_letter_code
_entity_poly.pdbx_strand_id
1 'polypeptide(L)'
;WLVNNQEQKQVCDLKIQGVKGTASIWDCETGSIRQVTSSDTKDGANISLTFKPLEAFWLVFDPASDAGTVAEDGRFIKLIDVTGTWKVTYNPDIQPVMEFSSVPAASFASGVEKPLVDWKAWGLEKFSGLLEYTRSVNIESIDKQMIIDLGKVCHVAEVWINGQPAGARMWGPYVFDISTLVKPGVNEIRIRIANLINNSYGDLQESGLLGPVQILKWE
;
A
#
# COMPACT_ATOMS: atom_id res chain seq x y z
N TRP A 1 5.01 14.63 -16.10
CA TRP A 1 5.04 13.24 -15.62
C TRP A 1 6.46 12.85 -15.30
N LEU A 2 6.69 12.30 -14.11
CA LEU A 2 8.00 11.78 -13.69
C LEU A 2 7.80 10.36 -13.17
N VAL A 3 8.77 9.49 -13.43
CA VAL A 3 8.75 8.08 -13.03
C VAL A 3 10.12 7.64 -12.57
N ASN A 4 10.17 6.86 -11.49
CA ASN A 4 11.33 6.12 -11.07
C ASN A 4 11.31 4.71 -11.68
N ASN A 5 12.06 4.46 -12.75
CA ASN A 5 12.14 3.12 -13.38
C ASN A 5 13.08 2.15 -12.64
N GLN A 6 13.34 2.38 -11.35
CA GLN A 6 14.21 1.56 -10.53
C GLN A 6 13.44 0.93 -9.37
N GLU A 7 13.88 -0.24 -8.93
CA GLU A 7 13.34 -0.95 -7.76
C GLU A 7 13.85 -0.41 -6.43
N GLN A 8 14.74 0.59 -6.47
CA GLN A 8 15.25 1.29 -5.30
C GLN A 8 14.70 2.72 -5.20
N LYS A 9 14.61 3.21 -3.96
CA LYS A 9 14.34 4.63 -3.66
C LYS A 9 15.34 5.52 -4.38
N GLN A 10 14.88 6.64 -4.93
CA GLN A 10 15.73 7.67 -5.55
C GLN A 10 15.50 9.02 -4.87
N VAL A 11 16.56 9.79 -4.67
CA VAL A 11 16.50 11.19 -4.22
C VAL A 11 17.17 12.01 -5.31
N CYS A 12 16.46 12.99 -5.85
CA CYS A 12 16.89 13.73 -7.03
C CYS A 12 16.67 15.23 -6.84
N ASP A 13 17.71 16.01 -7.14
CA ASP A 13 17.58 17.44 -7.34
C ASP A 13 17.37 17.72 -8.83
N LEU A 14 16.24 18.31 -9.17
CA LEU A 14 15.81 18.54 -10.53
C LEU A 14 15.73 20.04 -10.83
N LYS A 15 16.14 20.41 -12.04
CA LYS A 15 15.87 21.73 -12.64
C LYS A 15 14.85 21.55 -13.76
N ILE A 16 13.67 22.13 -13.60
CA ILE A 16 12.59 22.09 -14.59
C ILE A 16 12.56 23.43 -15.32
N GLN A 17 12.77 23.41 -16.64
CA GLN A 17 12.82 24.62 -17.46
C GLN A 17 11.42 25.13 -17.81
N GLY A 18 11.25 26.45 -17.91
CA GLY A 18 10.02 27.09 -18.42
C GLY A 18 8.81 27.02 -17.47
N VAL A 19 8.99 26.58 -16.24
CA VAL A 19 7.96 26.55 -15.20
C VAL A 19 8.28 27.57 -14.10
N LYS A 20 7.27 27.99 -13.35
CA LYS A 20 7.40 28.86 -12.17
C LYS A 20 6.25 28.66 -11.21
N GLY A 21 6.41 29.15 -9.99
CA GLY A 21 5.36 29.20 -8.98
C GLY A 21 5.28 27.96 -8.10
N THR A 22 4.12 27.77 -7.48
CA THR A 22 3.91 26.67 -6.53
C THR A 22 3.93 25.32 -7.25
N ALA A 23 4.74 24.38 -6.74
CA ALA A 23 4.79 23.02 -7.25
C ALA A 23 3.91 22.07 -6.42
N SER A 24 3.32 21.08 -7.09
CA SER A 24 2.54 20.02 -6.44
C SER A 24 2.72 18.67 -7.13
N ILE A 25 2.69 17.61 -6.34
CA ILE A 25 2.63 16.23 -6.81
C ILE A 25 1.17 15.81 -6.84
N TRP A 26 0.74 15.34 -8.01
CA TRP A 26 -0.57 14.74 -8.22
C TRP A 26 -0.37 13.23 -8.40
N ASP A 27 -0.86 12.49 -7.42
CA ASP A 27 -0.78 11.03 -7.37
C ASP A 27 -1.92 10.42 -8.19
N CYS A 28 -1.58 9.69 -9.26
CA CYS A 28 -2.57 9.13 -10.18
C CYS A 28 -3.34 7.93 -9.62
N GLU A 29 -2.81 7.29 -8.58
CA GLU A 29 -3.44 6.11 -7.98
C GLU A 29 -4.51 6.51 -6.97
N THR A 30 -4.25 7.56 -6.20
CA THR A 30 -5.13 8.03 -5.12
C THR A 30 -5.93 9.28 -5.48
N GLY A 31 -5.52 10.02 -6.52
CA GLY A 31 -6.05 11.33 -6.86
C GLY A 31 -5.63 12.44 -5.88
N SER A 32 -4.75 12.14 -4.93
CA SER A 32 -4.28 13.12 -3.95
C SER A 32 -3.36 14.17 -4.59
N ILE A 33 -3.46 15.40 -4.09
CA ILE A 33 -2.63 16.53 -4.49
C ILE A 33 -1.90 17.02 -3.25
N ARG A 34 -0.57 17.02 -3.29
CA ARG A 34 0.27 17.56 -2.21
C ARG A 34 1.24 18.58 -2.77
N GLN A 35 1.34 19.72 -2.10
CA GLN A 35 2.35 20.72 -2.44
C GLN A 35 3.76 20.18 -2.11
N VAL A 36 4.74 20.67 -2.85
CA VAL A 36 6.16 20.38 -2.63
C VAL A 36 6.95 21.66 -2.72
N THR A 37 8.03 21.73 -1.94
CA THR A 37 8.93 22.88 -1.96
C THR A 37 9.54 23.05 -3.35
N SER A 38 9.33 24.23 -3.94
CA SER A 38 9.96 24.66 -5.19
C SER A 38 10.67 25.99 -4.98
N SER A 39 11.70 26.24 -5.78
CA SER A 39 12.37 27.53 -5.84
C SER A 39 12.45 28.00 -7.29
N ASP A 40 11.86 29.16 -7.56
CA ASP A 40 11.94 29.77 -8.88
C ASP A 40 13.38 30.21 -9.18
N THR A 41 13.74 30.08 -10.45
CA THR A 41 15.00 30.53 -11.04
C THR A 41 14.71 31.42 -12.24
N LYS A 42 15.75 32.00 -12.86
CA LYS A 42 15.58 32.86 -14.03
C LYS A 42 14.86 32.17 -15.21
N ASP A 43 15.12 30.88 -15.43
CA ASP A 43 14.68 30.15 -16.63
C ASP A 43 13.75 28.97 -16.31
N GLY A 44 13.33 28.80 -15.05
CA GLY A 44 12.59 27.61 -14.60
C GLY A 44 12.49 27.53 -13.08
N ALA A 45 12.35 26.32 -12.52
CA ALA A 45 12.36 26.08 -11.08
C ALA A 45 13.28 24.91 -10.67
N ASN A 46 13.86 24.98 -9.47
CA ASN A 46 14.57 23.88 -8.83
C ASN A 46 13.68 23.20 -7.81
N ILE A 47 13.78 21.87 -7.74
CA ILE A 47 13.01 21.03 -6.81
C ILE A 47 13.80 19.79 -6.39
N SER A 48 13.73 19.45 -5.10
CA SER A 48 14.26 18.19 -4.57
C SER A 48 13.12 17.21 -4.36
N LEU A 49 13.18 16.05 -5.03
CA LEU A 49 12.16 15.02 -4.97
C LEU A 49 12.72 13.71 -4.45
N THR A 50 11.91 13.01 -3.67
CA THR A 50 12.16 11.62 -3.27
C THR A 50 11.12 10.74 -3.96
N PHE A 51 11.59 9.74 -4.69
CA PHE A 51 10.77 8.71 -5.34
C PHE A 51 10.90 7.39 -4.58
N LYS A 52 9.78 6.74 -4.29
CA LYS A 52 9.75 5.32 -3.90
C LYS A 52 10.09 4.44 -5.12
N PRO A 53 10.46 3.15 -4.92
CA PRO A 53 10.59 2.19 -6.01
C PRO A 53 9.40 2.22 -6.96
N LEU A 54 9.65 2.30 -8.27
CA LEU A 54 8.62 2.26 -9.32
C LEU A 54 7.53 3.36 -9.22
N GLU A 55 7.72 4.38 -8.39
CA GLU A 55 6.74 5.45 -8.18
C GLU A 55 6.67 6.40 -9.38
N ALA A 56 5.46 6.83 -9.70
CA ALA A 56 5.22 7.76 -10.79
C ALA A 56 4.10 8.74 -10.43
N PHE A 57 4.26 10.00 -10.85
CA PHE A 57 3.30 11.05 -10.58
C PHE A 57 3.41 12.22 -11.57
N TRP A 58 2.41 13.10 -11.58
CA TRP A 58 2.52 14.39 -12.24
C TRP A 58 3.11 15.41 -11.27
N LEU A 59 4.22 16.02 -11.68
CA LEU A 59 4.68 17.26 -11.09
C LEU A 59 4.03 18.43 -11.84
N VAL A 60 3.24 19.23 -11.13
CA VAL A 60 2.43 20.33 -11.68
C VAL A 60 2.86 21.63 -11.04
N PHE A 61 2.91 22.71 -11.83
CA PHE A 61 3.24 24.05 -11.38
C PHE A 61 2.05 24.99 -11.61
N ASP A 62 1.69 25.76 -10.59
CA ASP A 62 0.75 26.86 -10.71
C ASP A 62 1.51 28.20 -10.84
N PRO A 63 1.55 28.82 -12.03
CA PRO A 63 2.29 30.06 -12.26
C PRO A 63 1.60 31.32 -11.72
N ALA A 64 0.36 31.21 -11.24
CA ALA A 64 -0.38 32.32 -10.64
C ALA A 64 -0.04 32.52 -9.15
N SER A 65 0.65 31.54 -8.55
CA SER A 65 1.05 31.53 -7.15
C SER A 65 2.58 31.58 -7.05
N ASP A 66 3.11 32.21 -6.02
CA ASP A 66 4.56 32.28 -5.81
C ASP A 66 5.14 30.90 -5.46
N ALA A 67 6.40 30.66 -5.85
CA ALA A 67 7.15 29.52 -5.35
C ALA A 67 7.28 29.62 -3.83
N GLY A 68 7.13 28.49 -3.16
CA GLY A 68 7.06 28.46 -1.71
C GLY A 68 7.74 27.24 -1.13
N THR A 69 8.19 27.40 0.11
CA THR A 69 8.62 26.30 0.94
C THR A 69 7.39 25.69 1.60
N VAL A 70 7.18 24.39 1.40
CA VAL A 70 6.30 23.62 2.26
C VAL A 70 7.12 23.30 3.51
N ALA A 71 6.57 23.57 4.69
CA ALA A 71 7.21 23.12 5.93
C ALA A 71 7.54 21.62 5.81
N GLU A 72 8.69 21.17 6.34
CA GLU A 72 8.90 19.73 6.49
C GLU A 72 7.75 19.19 7.35
N ASP A 73 6.80 18.57 6.67
CA ASP A 73 5.73 17.85 7.31
C ASP A 73 6.36 16.59 7.92
N GLY A 74 5.85 16.19 9.07
CA GLY A 74 6.40 15.17 9.95
C GLY A 74 6.73 13.81 9.32
N ARG A 75 6.76 12.75 10.14
CA ARG A 75 6.99 11.40 9.61
C ARG A 75 6.05 10.40 10.22
N PHE A 76 5.71 9.41 9.42
CA PHE A 76 5.08 8.20 9.93
C PHE A 76 6.07 7.44 10.80
N ILE A 77 5.74 7.28 12.08
CA ILE A 77 6.45 6.40 13.00
C ILE A 77 5.61 5.16 13.32
N LYS A 78 6.29 4.04 13.59
CA LYS A 78 5.61 2.80 13.94
C LYS A 78 4.89 2.92 15.27
N LEU A 79 3.58 2.71 15.25
CA LEU A 79 2.75 2.62 16.43
C LEU A 79 2.59 1.16 16.88
N ILE A 80 2.21 0.27 15.95
CA ILE A 80 1.92 -1.14 16.24
C ILE A 80 2.53 -2.03 15.17
N ASP A 81 3.14 -3.14 15.61
CA ASP A 81 3.51 -4.25 14.74
C ASP A 81 2.40 -5.30 14.68
N VAL A 82 1.86 -5.55 13.49
CA VAL A 82 0.72 -6.44 13.23
C VAL A 82 1.14 -7.68 12.42
N THR A 83 2.44 -8.00 12.42
CA THR A 83 3.01 -9.07 11.56
C THR A 83 2.75 -10.50 12.04
N GLY A 84 2.41 -10.71 13.33
CA GLY A 84 2.15 -12.05 13.91
C GLY A 84 1.02 -12.85 13.23
N THR A 85 0.50 -13.89 13.87
CA THR A 85 -0.48 -14.79 13.23
C THR A 85 -1.80 -14.11 12.87
N TRP A 86 -2.37 -14.47 11.72
CA TRP A 86 -3.68 -14.03 11.23
C TRP A 86 -4.61 -15.22 11.00
N LYS A 87 -5.90 -15.01 11.19
CA LYS A 87 -6.93 -15.95 10.73
C LYS A 87 -7.08 -15.82 9.23
N VAL A 88 -6.71 -16.86 8.49
CA VAL A 88 -6.80 -16.93 7.03
C VAL A 88 -7.98 -17.79 6.62
N THR A 89 -8.85 -17.24 5.79
CA THR A 89 -10.09 -17.88 5.33
C THR A 89 -10.14 -17.96 3.81
N TYR A 90 -10.61 -19.10 3.30
CA TYR A 90 -10.95 -19.28 1.89
C TYR A 90 -12.47 -19.25 1.73
N ASN A 91 -12.96 -18.34 0.90
CA ASN A 91 -14.38 -18.24 0.56
C ASN A 91 -14.57 -18.61 -0.92
N PRO A 92 -15.29 -19.69 -1.26
CA PRO A 92 -15.51 -20.11 -2.64
C PRO A 92 -16.35 -19.12 -3.46
N ASP A 93 -17.24 -18.35 -2.82
CA ASP A 93 -18.20 -17.47 -3.51
C ASP A 93 -17.55 -16.22 -4.12
N ILE A 94 -16.32 -15.88 -3.70
CA ILE A 94 -15.57 -14.72 -4.17
C ILE A 94 -14.44 -15.08 -5.14
N GLN A 95 -14.26 -16.36 -5.45
CA GLN A 95 -13.14 -16.80 -6.31
C GLN A 95 -13.41 -16.46 -7.78
N PRO A 96 -12.37 -16.11 -8.55
CA PRO A 96 -12.50 -15.93 -9.99
C PRO A 96 -12.78 -17.26 -10.66
N VAL A 97 -13.46 -17.21 -11.80
CA VAL A 97 -13.60 -18.38 -12.67
C VAL A 97 -12.23 -18.67 -13.30
N MET A 98 -11.72 -19.89 -13.08
CA MET A 98 -10.40 -20.32 -13.57
C MET A 98 -10.49 -21.69 -14.23
N GLU A 99 -9.69 -21.90 -15.28
CA GLU A 99 -9.60 -23.19 -15.98
C GLU A 99 -8.99 -24.28 -15.10
N PHE A 100 -7.92 -23.96 -14.37
CA PHE A 100 -7.17 -24.88 -13.52
C PHE A 100 -7.30 -24.54 -12.03
N SER A 101 -8.53 -24.34 -11.54
CA SER A 101 -8.76 -23.99 -10.13
C SER A 101 -8.28 -25.10 -9.18
N SER A 102 -7.64 -24.70 -8.08
CA SER A 102 -7.41 -25.57 -6.92
C SER A 102 -8.11 -24.99 -5.68
N VAL A 103 -8.47 -25.87 -4.75
CA VAL A 103 -9.19 -25.50 -3.53
C VAL A 103 -8.28 -25.80 -2.34
N PRO A 104 -8.04 -24.83 -1.44
CA PRO A 104 -7.33 -25.09 -0.19
C PRO A 104 -8.01 -26.17 0.66
N ALA A 105 -7.30 -26.70 1.65
CA ALA A 105 -7.89 -27.67 2.58
C ALA A 105 -9.17 -27.12 3.24
N ALA A 106 -10.17 -27.98 3.48
CA ALA A 106 -11.48 -27.57 4.00
C ALA A 106 -11.43 -26.76 5.31
N SER A 107 -10.35 -26.91 6.10
CA SER A 107 -10.11 -26.11 7.31
C SER A 107 -10.03 -24.61 7.04
N PHE A 108 -9.59 -24.19 5.85
CA PHE A 108 -9.56 -22.78 5.47
C PHE A 108 -10.96 -22.17 5.34
N ALA A 109 -12.03 -22.96 5.14
CA ALA A 109 -13.39 -22.42 5.05
C ALA A 109 -13.89 -21.83 6.37
N SER A 110 -13.53 -22.44 7.51
CA SER A 110 -13.82 -21.90 8.85
C SER A 110 -12.75 -20.94 9.38
N GLY A 111 -11.61 -20.89 8.67
CA GLY A 111 -10.44 -20.10 8.96
C GLY A 111 -9.37 -20.84 9.78
N VAL A 112 -8.12 -20.62 9.42
CA VAL A 112 -6.93 -21.20 10.06
C VAL A 112 -5.95 -20.12 10.47
N GLU A 113 -5.32 -20.29 11.64
CA GLU A 113 -4.28 -19.37 12.11
C GLU A 113 -2.96 -19.62 11.36
N LYS A 114 -2.46 -18.62 10.63
CA LYS A 114 -1.24 -18.71 9.83
C LYS A 114 -0.32 -17.49 10.03
N PRO A 115 1.02 -17.68 10.07
CA PRO A 115 1.96 -16.56 10.07
C PRO A 115 1.99 -15.88 8.69
N LEU A 116 2.56 -14.68 8.59
CA LEU A 116 2.75 -14.01 7.30
C LEU A 116 3.96 -14.58 6.56
N VAL A 117 3.71 -15.45 5.58
CA VAL A 117 4.71 -16.13 4.75
C VAL A 117 4.12 -16.46 3.38
N ASP A 118 4.96 -16.87 2.43
CA ASP A 118 4.52 -17.40 1.15
C ASP A 118 3.54 -18.57 1.34
N TRP A 119 2.44 -18.56 0.58
CA TRP A 119 1.41 -19.61 0.56
C TRP A 119 1.95 -20.99 0.25
N LYS A 120 3.07 -21.09 -0.49
CA LYS A 120 3.79 -22.36 -0.69
C LYS A 120 4.13 -23.05 0.63
N ALA A 121 4.45 -22.30 1.69
CA ALA A 121 4.73 -22.87 3.01
C ALA A 121 3.51 -23.55 3.64
N TRP A 122 2.31 -23.34 3.12
CA TRP A 122 1.06 -23.98 3.55
C TRP A 122 0.59 -25.08 2.60
N GLY A 123 1.40 -25.45 1.60
CA GLY A 123 1.03 -26.43 0.56
C GLY A 123 0.08 -25.86 -0.50
N LEU A 124 0.12 -24.54 -0.71
CA LEU A 124 -0.72 -23.83 -1.67
C LEU A 124 0.10 -23.28 -2.85
N GLU A 125 1.21 -23.92 -3.21
CA GLU A 125 2.09 -23.44 -4.29
C GLU A 125 1.40 -23.38 -5.67
N LYS A 126 0.39 -24.23 -5.92
CA LYS A 126 -0.42 -24.23 -7.15
C LYS A 126 -1.76 -23.51 -6.99
N PHE A 127 -1.97 -22.85 -5.86
CA PHE A 127 -3.18 -22.08 -5.64
C PHE A 127 -3.06 -20.73 -6.35
N SER A 128 -4.04 -20.42 -7.18
CA SER A 128 -4.33 -19.08 -7.66
C SER A 128 -5.73 -18.70 -7.23
N GLY A 129 -5.92 -17.50 -6.69
CA GLY A 129 -7.20 -17.05 -6.18
C GLY A 129 -7.06 -16.05 -5.05
N LEU A 130 -8.08 -16.01 -4.19
CA LEU A 130 -8.16 -15.04 -3.09
C LEU A 130 -8.19 -15.72 -1.73
N LEU A 131 -7.41 -15.20 -0.79
CA LEU A 131 -7.50 -15.53 0.64
C LEU A 131 -7.73 -14.26 1.46
N GLU A 132 -8.57 -14.37 2.49
CA GLU A 132 -8.90 -13.27 3.40
C GLU A 132 -8.20 -13.47 4.76
N TYR A 133 -7.46 -12.46 5.19
CA TYR A 133 -6.75 -12.38 6.46
C TYR A 133 -7.57 -11.50 7.40
N THR A 134 -7.88 -11.99 8.60
CA THR A 134 -8.54 -11.18 9.63
C THR A 134 -7.74 -11.20 10.91
N ARG A 135 -7.60 -10.03 11.54
CA ARG A 135 -6.96 -9.87 12.84
C ARG A 135 -7.49 -8.65 13.57
N SER A 136 -7.63 -8.76 14.89
CA SER A 136 -7.95 -7.64 15.75
C SER A 136 -6.70 -7.06 16.42
N VAL A 137 -6.64 -5.73 16.53
CA VAL A 137 -5.58 -5.00 17.24
C VAL A 137 -6.21 -3.99 18.20
N ASN A 138 -5.55 -3.73 19.33
CA ASN A 138 -5.96 -2.68 20.25
C ASN A 138 -5.16 -1.41 20.00
N ILE A 139 -5.84 -0.29 19.75
CA ILE A 139 -5.23 1.03 19.52
C ILE A 139 -5.63 1.93 20.69
N GLU A 140 -4.68 2.39 21.49
CA GLU A 140 -4.96 3.18 22.70
C GLU A 140 -5.41 4.60 22.36
N SER A 141 -4.67 5.28 21.47
CA SER A 141 -4.94 6.64 21.03
C SER A 141 -4.93 6.73 19.51
N ILE A 142 -5.80 7.58 18.97
CA ILE A 142 -5.91 7.85 17.54
C ILE A 142 -5.28 9.20 17.25
N ASP A 143 -4.40 9.24 16.26
CA ASP A 143 -3.80 10.46 15.74
C ASP A 143 -4.54 10.96 14.50
N LYS A 144 -4.29 12.23 14.12
CA LYS A 144 -4.95 12.85 12.95
C LYS A 144 -4.67 12.13 11.65
N GLN A 145 -3.49 11.53 11.54
CA GLN A 145 -3.04 10.81 10.36
C GLN A 145 -2.47 9.46 10.78
N MET A 146 -3.10 8.40 10.31
CA MET A 146 -2.70 7.03 10.57
C MET A 146 -2.80 6.23 9.28
N ILE A 147 -1.82 5.36 9.07
CA ILE A 147 -1.77 4.47 7.93
C ILE A 147 -1.54 3.04 8.39
N ILE A 148 -1.99 2.08 7.57
CA ILE A 148 -1.51 0.70 7.63
C ILE A 148 -0.57 0.45 6.45
N ASP A 149 0.62 -0.04 6.74
CA ASP A 149 1.61 -0.50 5.76
C ASP A 149 1.63 -2.03 5.79
N LEU A 150 1.31 -2.66 4.67
CA LEU A 150 1.28 -4.13 4.55
C LEU A 150 2.67 -4.74 4.25
N GLY A 151 3.69 -3.90 4.03
CA GLY A 151 5.01 -4.34 3.60
C GLY A 151 4.94 -5.05 2.25
N LYS A 152 5.45 -6.28 2.19
CA LYS A 152 5.47 -7.08 0.97
C LYS A 152 4.16 -7.85 0.79
N VAL A 153 3.52 -7.64 -0.36
CA VAL A 153 2.33 -8.37 -0.82
C VAL A 153 2.57 -8.91 -2.23
N CYS A 154 2.21 -10.17 -2.44
CA CYS A 154 2.18 -10.84 -3.74
C CYS A 154 0.74 -11.31 -4.03
N HIS A 155 -0.09 -10.59 -4.78
CA HIS A 155 0.24 -9.41 -5.60
C HIS A 155 -0.77 -8.27 -5.55
N VAL A 156 -1.99 -8.49 -5.08
CA VAL A 156 -3.01 -7.44 -4.95
C VAL A 156 -3.56 -7.49 -3.53
N ALA A 157 -3.76 -6.32 -2.91
CA ALA A 157 -4.39 -6.21 -1.59
C ALA A 157 -5.61 -5.30 -1.61
N GLU A 158 -6.67 -5.73 -0.95
CA GLU A 158 -7.84 -4.91 -0.60
C GLU A 158 -8.00 -4.92 0.92
N VAL A 159 -8.19 -3.74 1.53
CA VAL A 159 -8.14 -3.57 2.99
C VAL A 159 -9.44 -2.99 3.51
N TRP A 160 -9.88 -3.50 4.66
CA TRP A 160 -10.97 -2.95 5.45
C TRP A 160 -10.58 -2.84 6.92
N ILE A 161 -11.06 -1.78 7.55
CA ILE A 161 -10.91 -1.53 8.99
C ILE A 161 -12.32 -1.40 9.56
N ASN A 162 -12.65 -2.21 10.57
CA ASN A 162 -13.98 -2.24 11.19
C ASN A 162 -15.12 -2.37 10.16
N GLY A 163 -14.90 -3.17 9.12
CA GLY A 163 -15.85 -3.38 8.02
C GLY A 163 -15.90 -2.26 6.96
N GLN A 164 -15.24 -1.12 7.18
CA GLN A 164 -15.19 -0.01 6.23
C GLN A 164 -13.99 -0.14 5.27
N PRO A 165 -14.16 0.09 3.96
CA PRO A 165 -13.08 -0.05 2.98
C PRO A 165 -12.01 1.04 3.16
N ALA A 166 -10.74 0.63 3.23
CA ALA A 166 -9.57 1.51 3.21
C ALA A 166 -8.95 1.64 1.80
N GLY A 167 -9.39 0.78 0.86
CA GLY A 167 -8.99 0.83 -0.55
C GLY A 167 -8.40 -0.49 -1.05
N ALA A 168 -8.00 -0.49 -2.32
CA ALA A 168 -7.34 -1.62 -2.99
C ALA A 168 -6.09 -1.14 -3.74
N ARG A 169 -5.07 -1.98 -3.82
CA ARG A 169 -3.82 -1.72 -4.55
C ARG A 169 -3.37 -2.94 -5.31
N MET A 170 -3.05 -2.75 -6.58
CA MET A 170 -2.53 -3.79 -7.47
C MET A 170 -0.99 -3.87 -7.47
N TRP A 171 -0.33 -2.86 -6.92
CA TRP A 171 1.13 -2.79 -6.81
C TRP A 171 1.52 -1.99 -5.58
N GLY A 172 2.78 -2.13 -5.17
CA GLY A 172 3.33 -1.39 -4.06
C GLY A 172 3.53 0.09 -4.38
N PRO A 173 3.65 0.95 -3.34
CA PRO A 173 3.66 0.61 -1.93
C PRO A 173 2.26 0.26 -1.39
N TYR A 174 2.14 -0.83 -0.62
CA TYR A 174 0.86 -1.29 -0.06
C TYR A 174 0.49 -0.56 1.23
N VAL A 175 0.32 0.76 1.10
CA VAL A 175 0.03 1.68 2.20
C VAL A 175 -1.37 2.27 2.04
N PHE A 176 -2.17 2.21 3.11
CA PHE A 176 -3.57 2.63 3.10
C PHE A 176 -3.82 3.62 4.23
N ASP A 177 -4.55 4.70 3.92
CA ASP A 177 -5.02 5.65 4.94
C ASP A 177 -6.14 5.00 5.76
N ILE A 178 -5.97 4.99 7.07
CA ILE A 178 -6.95 4.45 8.02
C ILE A 178 -7.42 5.50 9.03
N SER A 179 -7.01 6.76 8.87
CA SER A 179 -7.17 7.85 9.85
C SER A 179 -8.62 8.01 10.31
N THR A 180 -9.57 7.82 9.40
CA THR A 180 -11.02 7.97 9.67
C THR A 180 -11.72 6.64 10.00
N LEU A 181 -11.00 5.52 9.92
CA LEU A 181 -11.56 4.17 10.03
C LEU A 181 -11.25 3.48 11.36
N VAL A 182 -10.16 3.89 12.01
CA VAL A 182 -9.76 3.39 13.33
C VAL A 182 -10.48 4.11 14.47
N LYS A 183 -10.60 3.43 15.61
CA LYS A 183 -11.17 3.95 16.86
C LYS A 183 -10.34 3.55 18.07
N PRO A 184 -10.42 4.26 19.22
CA PRO A 184 -9.81 3.77 20.45
C PRO A 184 -10.36 2.39 20.84
N GLY A 185 -9.49 1.51 21.34
CA GLY A 185 -9.81 0.14 21.69
C GLY A 185 -9.59 -0.86 20.54
N VAL A 186 -10.41 -1.89 20.49
CA VAL A 186 -10.27 -2.99 19.52
C VAL A 186 -10.74 -2.57 18.13
N ASN A 187 -9.89 -2.80 17.14
CA ASN A 187 -10.13 -2.61 15.71
C ASN A 187 -9.93 -3.93 14.99
N GLU A 188 -10.91 -4.32 14.16
CA GLU A 188 -10.76 -5.47 13.26
C GLU A 188 -10.16 -5.00 11.94
N ILE A 189 -9.12 -5.69 11.49
CA ILE A 189 -8.49 -5.50 10.19
C ILE A 189 -8.82 -6.73 9.35
N ARG A 190 -9.35 -6.50 8.15
CA ARG A 190 -9.53 -7.53 7.13
C ARG A 190 -8.71 -7.14 5.90
N ILE A 191 -7.92 -8.08 5.40
CA ILE A 191 -7.11 -7.89 4.20
C ILE A 191 -7.41 -9.05 3.26
N ARG A 192 -7.82 -8.75 2.04
CA ARG A 192 -7.98 -9.74 0.98
C ARG A 192 -6.78 -9.67 0.06
N ILE A 193 -6.13 -10.81 -0.13
CA ILE A 193 -4.99 -10.93 -1.04
C ILE A 193 -5.41 -11.76 -2.24
N ALA A 194 -5.11 -11.27 -3.44
CA ALA A 194 -5.15 -12.04 -4.67
C ALA A 194 -3.72 -12.21 -5.21
N ASN A 195 -3.40 -13.40 -5.72
CA ASN A 195 -2.14 -13.65 -6.41
C ASN A 195 -2.35 -13.77 -7.94
N LEU A 196 -1.27 -14.08 -8.65
CA LEU A 196 -1.29 -14.26 -10.10
C LEU A 196 -1.88 -15.64 -10.47
N ILE A 197 -2.45 -15.72 -11.67
CA ILE A 197 -3.06 -16.95 -12.20
C ILE A 197 -2.01 -18.02 -12.58
N ASN A 198 -0.76 -17.61 -12.81
CA ASN A 198 0.36 -18.45 -13.22
C ASN A 198 0.60 -19.69 -12.34
N ASN A 199 0.38 -19.60 -11.02
CA ASN A 199 0.55 -20.74 -10.11
C ASN A 199 -0.36 -21.91 -10.49
N SER A 200 -1.61 -21.62 -10.89
CA SER A 200 -2.54 -22.65 -11.39
C SER A 200 -2.09 -23.32 -12.68
N TYR A 201 -1.30 -22.62 -13.50
CA TYR A 201 -0.69 -23.14 -14.74
C TYR A 201 0.70 -23.77 -14.51
N GLY A 202 1.20 -23.77 -13.28
CA GLY A 202 2.49 -24.37 -12.91
C GLY A 202 3.71 -23.45 -13.06
N ASP A 203 3.54 -22.18 -13.44
CA ASP A 203 4.59 -21.16 -13.38
C ASP A 203 4.59 -20.52 -11.98
N LEU A 204 5.26 -21.20 -11.05
CA LEU A 204 5.18 -20.92 -9.62
C LEU A 204 5.85 -19.59 -9.25
N GLN A 205 5.05 -18.65 -8.76
CA GLN A 205 5.43 -17.38 -8.18
C GLN A 205 5.06 -17.31 -6.70
N GLU A 206 5.81 -16.49 -5.96
CA GLU A 206 5.54 -16.17 -4.57
C GLU A 206 4.13 -15.58 -4.40
N SER A 207 3.44 -15.90 -3.31
CA SER A 207 2.05 -15.45 -3.12
C SER A 207 1.75 -15.17 -1.66
N GLY A 208 0.90 -14.16 -1.40
CA GLY A 208 0.36 -13.88 -0.09
C GLY A 208 0.73 -12.53 0.52
N LEU A 209 0.31 -12.37 1.77
CA LEU A 209 0.72 -11.27 2.64
C LEU A 209 1.98 -11.70 3.38
N LEU A 210 3.12 -11.13 2.99
CA LEU A 210 4.43 -11.48 3.53
C LEU A 210 4.87 -10.51 4.63
N GLY A 211 4.33 -9.29 4.64
CA GLY A 211 4.61 -8.31 5.66
C GLY A 211 5.98 -7.65 5.53
N PRO A 212 6.50 -7.04 6.61
CA PRO A 212 5.82 -6.86 7.90
C PRO A 212 4.56 -5.99 7.74
N VAL A 213 3.54 -6.22 8.57
CA VAL A 213 2.34 -5.39 8.61
C VAL A 213 2.43 -4.46 9.81
N GLN A 214 2.27 -3.16 9.59
CA GLN A 214 2.47 -2.14 10.61
C GLN A 214 1.38 -1.09 10.56
N ILE A 215 0.96 -0.61 11.73
CA ILE A 215 0.19 0.63 11.84
C ILE A 215 1.17 1.74 12.20
N LEU A 216 1.15 2.81 11.43
CA LEU A 216 2.01 3.97 11.61
C LEU A 216 1.14 5.19 11.89
N LYS A 217 1.64 6.10 12.73
CA LYS A 217 1.02 7.40 13.02
C LYS A 217 1.94 8.53 12.58
N TRP A 218 1.37 9.67 12.21
CA TRP A 218 2.13 10.87 11.89
C TRP A 218 2.60 11.57 13.17
N GLU A 219 3.88 11.95 13.21
CA GLU A 219 4.49 12.81 14.23
C GLU A 219 5.21 14.00 13.60
#